data_AF-A0A0C1CX68-F1
#
_entry.id   AF-A0A0C1CX68-F1
#
_cell.length_a   1.000
_cell.length_b   1.000
_cell.length_c   1.000
_cell.angle_alpha   90.00
_cell.angle_beta   90.00
_cell.angle_gamma   90.00
#
_symmetry.space_group_name_H-M   'P 1'
#
loop_
_entity.id
_entity.type
_entity.pdbx_description
1 polymer ?
#
loop_
_entity_poly.entity_id
_entity_poly.type
_entity_poly.pdbx_seq_one_letter_code
_entity_poly.pdbx_strand_id
1 'polypeptide(L)'
;MNNQSEEFPYSVTVSAPEEYPVEVHEGWLLDKDKKMICGMPKAGMAKGGFQFDGAAAGQGGSSIPYHINLTYVAYAEKKFYSVEADLPADKIRAAFRKGFLVEKVTSGIEKIDLIHSTYDKFTVALAPGGVVVVFLGGSDRIEICRLQAKETYVKVDDFYQNADNENEEQFFNSWFKIAIADNIQTQIKQNGIPYSLWDQYLKRYNYRFTFQPYDENDVIVTETDRYYNGEVTGFLQPEEIAKKEYKNLSIPYNIKFYFKKYFTEIEFNDTEMLNVFDELQNKHPGKPMDILVVPTFMYNDFKLSVKCEDEIVPLTKYKVKGVWGG
;
A
#
# COMPACT_ATOMS: atom_id res chain seq x y z
N MET A 1 24.05 32.74 2.55
CA MET A 1 23.70 31.41 2.03
C MET A 1 22.29 31.51 1.47
N ASN A 2 22.13 31.29 0.17
CA ASN A 2 20.81 31.30 -0.45
C ASN A 2 19.97 30.17 0.15
N ASN A 3 18.92 30.52 0.90
CA ASN A 3 17.82 29.62 1.23
C ASN A 3 17.05 29.36 -0.08
N GLN A 4 17.57 28.50 -0.95
CA GLN A 4 16.69 27.82 -1.88
C GLN A 4 15.80 26.92 -1.03
N SER A 5 14.50 27.21 -1.00
CA SER A 5 13.52 26.26 -0.51
C SER A 5 13.71 24.95 -1.27
N GLU A 6 14.02 23.87 -0.57
CA GLU A 6 14.01 22.55 -1.18
C GLU A 6 12.59 22.25 -1.65
N GLU A 7 12.44 22.11 -2.97
CA GLU A 7 11.19 21.77 -3.62
C GLU A 7 11.24 20.33 -4.10
N PHE A 8 10.22 19.56 -3.75
CA PHE A 8 10.04 18.17 -4.13
C PHE A 8 8.71 18.04 -4.86
N PRO A 9 8.67 18.07 -6.20
CA PRO A 9 7.42 18.00 -6.94
C PRO A 9 6.77 16.63 -6.71
N TYR A 10 5.52 16.63 -6.27
CA TYR A 10 4.71 15.43 -6.10
C TYR A 10 3.28 15.64 -6.60
N SER A 11 2.64 14.56 -7.03
CA SER A 11 1.19 14.53 -7.32
C SER A 11 0.43 14.00 -6.10
N VAL A 12 -0.73 14.56 -5.80
CA VAL A 12 -1.58 14.01 -4.73
C VAL A 12 -2.50 12.92 -5.30
N THR A 13 -2.43 11.74 -4.71
CA THR A 13 -3.21 10.58 -5.13
C THR A 13 -4.05 10.06 -3.97
N VAL A 14 -5.16 9.40 -4.29
CA VAL A 14 -6.05 8.79 -3.29
C VAL A 14 -6.27 7.33 -3.65
N SER A 15 -6.13 6.47 -2.65
CA SER A 15 -6.39 5.03 -2.79
C SER A 15 -7.31 4.52 -1.70
N ALA A 16 -7.89 3.35 -1.93
CA ALA A 16 -8.82 2.70 -1.01
C ALA A 16 -8.83 1.18 -1.26
N PRO A 17 -9.24 0.37 -0.28
CA PRO A 17 -9.49 -1.05 -0.49
C PRO A 17 -10.44 -1.25 -1.67
N GLU A 18 -10.15 -2.21 -2.55
CA GLU A 18 -10.96 -2.45 -3.75
C GLU A 18 -12.40 -2.84 -3.41
N GLU A 19 -12.55 -3.64 -2.35
CA GLU A 19 -13.83 -4.12 -1.83
C GLU A 19 -14.62 -3.05 -1.08
N TYR A 20 -13.94 -1.98 -0.63
CA TYR A 20 -14.55 -0.90 0.14
C TYR A 20 -14.20 0.47 -0.45
N PRO A 21 -14.71 0.79 -1.66
CA PRO A 21 -14.46 2.07 -2.29
C PRO A 21 -14.90 3.25 -1.44
N VAL A 22 -14.15 4.33 -1.59
CA VAL A 22 -14.48 5.64 -0.99
C VAL A 22 -14.39 6.72 -2.05
N GLU A 23 -14.90 7.90 -1.73
CA GLU A 23 -14.79 9.06 -2.62
C GLU A 23 -14.56 10.34 -1.84
N VAL A 24 -13.60 11.14 -2.30
CA VAL A 24 -13.32 12.44 -1.70
C VAL A 24 -14.48 13.39 -1.96
N HIS A 25 -14.93 14.09 -0.92
CA HIS A 25 -15.80 15.24 -1.06
C HIS A 25 -14.95 16.48 -1.36
N GLU A 26 -14.01 16.79 -0.47
CA GLU A 26 -13.05 17.88 -0.60
C GLU A 26 -11.88 17.69 0.36
N GLY A 27 -10.74 18.33 0.07
CA GLY A 27 -9.60 18.37 0.96
C GLY A 27 -8.48 19.26 0.43
N TRP A 28 -7.45 19.48 1.25
CA TRP A 28 -6.29 20.29 0.90
C TRP A 28 -5.10 20.01 1.82
N LEU A 29 -3.90 20.27 1.28
CA LEU A 29 -2.66 20.29 2.04
C LEU A 29 -2.24 21.73 2.31
N LEU A 30 -1.75 22.00 3.53
CA LEU A 30 -1.29 23.33 3.94
C LEU A 30 0.19 23.29 4.35
N ASP A 31 0.88 24.41 4.14
CA ASP A 31 2.23 24.64 4.66
C ASP A 31 2.22 25.00 6.16
N LYS A 32 3.41 25.23 6.73
CA LYS A 32 3.60 25.60 8.15
C LYS A 32 2.85 26.87 8.57
N ASP A 33 2.55 27.76 7.63
CA ASP A 33 1.89 29.05 7.85
C ASP A 33 0.38 28.94 7.52
N LYS A 34 -0.14 27.71 7.40
CA LYS A 34 -1.52 27.36 7.03
C LYS A 34 -1.94 27.89 5.65
N LYS A 35 -0.99 28.14 4.75
CA LYS A 35 -1.28 28.51 3.36
C LYS A 35 -1.48 27.25 2.53
N MET A 36 -2.44 27.30 1.61
CA MET A 36 -2.75 26.17 0.74
C MET A 36 -1.57 25.86 -0.19
N ILE A 37 -1.15 24.59 -0.19
CA ILE A 37 -0.19 24.04 -1.14
C ILE A 37 -0.95 23.55 -2.37
N CYS A 38 -1.92 22.65 -2.16
CA CYS A 38 -2.71 22.04 -3.21
C CYS A 38 -4.05 21.52 -2.68
N GLY A 39 -5.04 21.45 -3.57
CA GLY A 39 -6.36 20.87 -3.28
C GLY A 39 -6.46 19.39 -3.65
N MET A 40 -7.35 18.69 -2.94
CA MET A 40 -7.82 17.33 -3.18
C MET A 40 -9.33 17.40 -3.48
N PRO A 41 -9.72 17.76 -4.71
CA PRO A 41 -11.12 17.78 -5.10
C PRO A 41 -11.68 16.36 -5.21
N LYS A 42 -13.01 16.29 -5.32
CA LYS A 42 -13.69 15.09 -5.78
C LYS A 42 -13.21 14.70 -7.18
N ALA A 43 -12.64 13.50 -7.31
CA ALA A 43 -12.07 12.97 -8.56
C ALA A 43 -12.63 11.59 -8.96
N GLY A 44 -13.77 11.20 -8.37
CA GLY A 44 -14.39 9.90 -8.56
C GLY A 44 -14.02 8.89 -7.46
N MET A 45 -14.62 7.70 -7.56
CA MET A 45 -14.43 6.63 -6.59
C MET A 45 -13.00 6.07 -6.61
N ALA A 46 -12.34 6.11 -5.46
CA ALA A 46 -11.10 5.38 -5.23
C ALA A 46 -11.41 3.91 -4.94
N LYS A 47 -10.92 3.02 -5.80
CA LYS A 47 -11.07 1.56 -5.69
C LYS A 47 -9.86 0.78 -6.25
N GLY A 48 -8.70 1.43 -6.32
CA GLY A 48 -7.50 0.88 -6.95
C GLY A 48 -6.68 -0.06 -6.06
N GLY A 49 -7.17 -0.40 -4.86
CA GLY A 49 -6.46 -1.19 -3.86
C GLY A 49 -5.65 -0.30 -2.90
N PHE A 50 -5.71 -0.63 -1.61
CA PHE A 50 -5.03 0.09 -0.53
C PHE A 50 -3.49 0.05 -0.69
N GLN A 51 -3.00 -1.03 -1.31
CA GLN A 51 -1.59 -1.32 -1.52
C GLN A 51 -0.95 -0.48 -2.63
N PHE A 52 -1.73 0.35 -3.34
CA PHE A 52 -1.26 1.18 -4.45
C PHE A 52 -1.45 2.67 -4.17
N ASP A 53 -0.76 3.51 -4.96
CA ASP A 53 -0.91 4.97 -4.85
C ASP A 53 -2.29 5.48 -5.28
N GLY A 54 -3.01 4.69 -6.08
CA GLY A 54 -4.29 5.09 -6.65
C GLY A 54 -4.14 6.10 -7.79
N ALA A 55 -5.26 6.64 -8.23
CA ALA A 55 -5.29 7.66 -9.27
C ALA A 55 -4.89 9.03 -8.71
N ALA A 56 -4.30 9.88 -9.56
CA ALA A 56 -4.14 11.29 -9.24
C ALA A 56 -5.52 11.91 -9.05
N ALA A 57 -5.84 12.19 -7.78
CA ALA A 57 -7.14 12.69 -7.34
C ALA A 57 -7.06 14.17 -6.95
N GLY A 58 -5.85 14.75 -6.91
CA GLY A 58 -5.66 16.16 -6.58
C GLY A 58 -4.60 16.87 -7.41
N GLN A 59 -4.47 18.16 -7.13
CA GLN A 59 -3.38 18.97 -7.68
C GLN A 59 -2.06 18.54 -7.03
N GLY A 60 -0.95 18.72 -7.75
CA GLY A 60 0.38 18.50 -7.20
C GLY A 60 0.87 19.67 -6.35
N GLY A 61 1.94 19.44 -5.60
CA GLY A 61 2.65 20.46 -4.83
C GLY A 61 4.16 20.22 -4.90
N SER A 62 4.95 21.22 -4.50
CA SER A 62 6.41 21.07 -4.37
C SER A 62 6.94 21.37 -2.96
N SER A 63 6.10 21.93 -2.09
CA SER A 63 6.45 22.28 -0.71
C SER A 63 6.12 21.16 0.26
N ILE A 64 6.85 21.08 1.39
CA ILE A 64 6.56 20.09 2.44
C ILE A 64 5.21 20.41 3.11
N PRO A 65 4.23 19.50 3.09
CA PRO A 65 2.96 19.72 3.77
C PRO A 65 3.12 19.53 5.28
N TYR A 66 2.54 20.47 6.03
CA TYR A 66 2.49 20.47 7.49
C TYR A 66 1.12 20.08 8.02
N HIS A 67 0.06 20.27 7.23
CA HIS A 67 -1.30 19.96 7.66
C HIS A 67 -2.12 19.37 6.52
N ILE A 68 -3.08 18.51 6.89
CA ILE A 68 -4.07 17.94 5.99
C ILE A 68 -5.46 18.27 6.50
N ASN A 69 -6.33 18.67 5.58
CA ASN A 69 -7.78 18.67 5.77
C ASN A 69 -8.39 17.80 4.68
N LEU A 70 -9.31 16.92 5.06
CA LEU A 70 -9.94 16.01 4.10
C LEU A 70 -11.29 15.56 4.62
N THR A 71 -12.29 15.58 3.75
CA THR A 71 -13.60 14.96 3.93
C THR A 71 -13.86 13.96 2.81
N TYR A 72 -14.33 12.77 3.16
CA TYR A 72 -14.63 11.69 2.21
C TYR A 72 -15.85 10.89 2.63
N VAL A 73 -16.48 10.21 1.66
CA VAL A 73 -17.58 9.26 1.90
C VAL A 73 -17.07 7.83 1.83
N ALA A 74 -17.46 7.00 2.79
CA ALA A 74 -17.28 5.56 2.76
C ALA A 74 -18.63 4.88 2.47
N TYR A 75 -18.77 4.32 1.27
CA TYR A 75 -20.06 3.79 0.81
C TYR A 75 -20.52 2.55 1.56
N ALA A 76 -19.58 1.70 1.99
CA ALA A 76 -19.88 0.45 2.69
C ALA A 76 -20.67 0.66 3.99
N GLU A 77 -20.33 1.70 4.75
CA GLU A 77 -20.96 2.06 6.02
C GLU A 77 -21.90 3.24 5.94
N LYS A 78 -22.04 3.85 4.74
CA LYS A 78 -22.96 4.95 4.45
C LYS A 78 -22.69 6.18 5.33
N LYS A 79 -21.41 6.60 5.40
CA LYS A 79 -20.98 7.72 6.25
C LYS A 79 -19.98 8.61 5.56
N PHE A 80 -19.99 9.87 5.98
CA PHE A 80 -18.91 10.81 5.70
C PHE A 80 -17.95 10.86 6.88
N TYR A 81 -16.68 11.10 6.56
CA TYR A 81 -15.59 11.24 7.51
C TYR A 81 -14.79 12.50 7.21
N SER A 82 -14.38 13.22 8.25
CA SER A 82 -13.50 14.38 8.12
C SER A 82 -12.32 14.32 9.07
N VAL A 83 -11.16 14.76 8.59
CA VAL A 83 -9.92 14.90 9.37
C VAL A 83 -9.32 16.28 9.14
N GLU A 84 -8.94 16.93 10.23
CA GLU A 84 -8.04 18.08 10.28
C GLU A 84 -6.87 17.68 11.20
N ALA A 85 -5.66 17.59 10.66
CA ALA A 85 -4.51 17.09 11.40
C ALA A 85 -3.18 17.68 10.95
N ASP A 86 -2.24 17.73 11.89
CA ASP A 86 -0.84 18.03 11.62
C ASP A 86 -0.13 16.78 11.06
N LEU A 87 0.73 17.00 10.08
CA LEU A 87 1.55 15.97 9.45
C LEU A 87 2.98 16.02 10.01
N PRO A 88 3.69 14.89 10.08
CA PRO A 88 5.07 14.84 10.54
C PRO A 88 6.02 15.37 9.44
N ALA A 89 6.03 16.69 9.24
CA ALA A 89 6.76 17.38 8.17
C ALA A 89 8.26 17.03 8.12
N ASP A 90 8.90 16.79 9.27
CA ASP A 90 10.31 16.38 9.34
C ASP A 90 10.52 14.98 8.76
N LYS A 91 9.60 14.03 9.02
CA LYS A 91 9.64 12.68 8.44
C LYS A 91 9.45 12.73 6.93
N ILE A 92 8.49 13.55 6.46
CA ILE A 92 8.23 13.76 5.04
C ILE A 92 9.47 14.33 4.34
N ARG A 93 10.07 15.38 4.91
CA ARG A 93 11.29 16.00 4.37
C ARG A 93 12.47 15.03 4.36
N ALA A 94 12.68 14.29 5.45
CA ALA A 94 13.75 13.31 5.55
C ALA A 94 13.60 12.21 4.50
N ALA A 95 12.37 11.75 4.25
CA ALA A 95 12.08 10.76 3.23
C ALA A 95 12.35 11.28 1.81
N PHE A 96 11.86 12.46 1.45
CA PHE A 96 12.15 13.08 0.14
C PHE A 96 13.66 13.25 -0.10
N ARG A 97 14.42 13.67 0.93
CA ARG A 97 15.88 13.79 0.83
C ARG A 97 16.59 12.46 0.70
N LYS A 98 16.13 11.43 1.44
CA LYS A 98 16.71 10.09 1.39
C LYS A 98 16.49 9.47 0.01
N GLY A 99 15.27 9.55 -0.52
CA GLY A 99 14.89 8.92 -1.78
C GLY A 99 15.15 7.41 -1.77
N PHE A 100 15.30 6.85 -2.96
CA PHE A 100 15.54 5.42 -3.20
C PHE A 100 16.30 5.23 -4.52
N LEU A 101 16.71 3.99 -4.79
CA LEU A 101 17.35 3.62 -6.05
C LEU A 101 16.31 3.06 -7.01
N VAL A 102 16.46 3.39 -8.29
CA VAL A 102 15.66 2.82 -9.38
C VAL A 102 16.56 2.35 -10.49
N GLU A 103 16.08 1.36 -11.25
CA GLU A 103 16.72 0.97 -12.50
C GLU A 103 16.71 2.15 -13.49
N LYS A 104 17.88 2.42 -14.06
CA LYS A 104 18.03 3.33 -15.18
C LYS A 104 17.47 2.65 -16.42
N VAL A 105 16.46 3.27 -17.03
CA VAL A 105 15.90 2.78 -18.30
C VAL A 105 16.95 2.96 -19.40
N THR A 106 17.72 1.90 -19.67
CA THR A 106 18.64 1.81 -20.81
C THR A 106 18.18 0.73 -21.77
N SER A 107 18.17 1.03 -23.07
CA SER A 107 17.91 0.06 -24.13
C SER A 107 19.08 -0.93 -24.25
N GLY A 108 19.10 -1.96 -23.40
CA GLY A 108 20.11 -3.02 -23.41
C GLY A 108 20.04 -3.87 -22.14
N ILE A 109 20.02 -5.21 -22.30
CA ILE A 109 19.67 -6.19 -21.25
C ILE A 109 20.88 -6.54 -20.36
N GLU A 110 22.07 -5.99 -20.62
CA GLU A 110 23.29 -6.56 -20.06
C GLU A 110 23.70 -6.02 -18.69
N LYS A 111 23.13 -4.90 -18.23
CA LYS A 111 23.44 -4.35 -16.90
C LYS A 111 22.32 -3.45 -16.33
N ILE A 112 21.86 -3.77 -15.13
CA ILE A 112 20.98 -2.90 -14.34
C ILE A 112 21.86 -1.79 -13.73
N ASP A 113 21.91 -0.63 -14.38
CA ASP A 113 22.49 0.57 -13.77
C ASP A 113 21.43 1.18 -12.84
N LEU A 114 21.78 1.45 -11.58
CA LEU A 114 20.88 2.14 -10.66
C LEU A 114 21.17 3.63 -10.60
N ILE A 115 20.12 4.43 -10.51
CA ILE A 115 20.21 5.86 -10.24
C ILE A 115 19.40 6.22 -9.01
N HIS A 116 19.85 7.25 -8.30
CA HIS A 116 19.07 7.84 -7.22
C HIS A 116 17.82 8.53 -7.79
N SER A 117 16.69 8.30 -7.14
CA SER A 117 15.40 8.94 -7.39
C SER A 117 14.75 9.30 -6.05
N THR A 118 13.61 9.99 -6.10
CA THR A 118 12.81 10.28 -4.91
C THR A 118 11.33 10.10 -5.19
N TYR A 119 10.54 10.21 -4.15
CA TYR A 119 9.08 10.09 -4.19
C TYR A 119 8.49 11.21 -5.03
N ASP A 120 7.52 10.87 -5.89
CA ASP A 120 6.82 11.80 -6.77
C ASP A 120 5.30 11.78 -6.52
N LYS A 121 4.87 11.08 -5.47
CA LYS A 121 3.47 11.00 -5.05
C LYS A 121 3.32 11.20 -3.56
N PHE A 122 2.29 11.96 -3.20
CA PHE A 122 1.76 12.05 -1.85
C PHE A 122 0.42 11.32 -1.84
N THR A 123 0.42 10.09 -1.34
CA THR A 123 -0.75 9.21 -1.39
C THR A 123 -1.51 9.29 -0.08
N VAL A 124 -2.81 9.56 -0.16
CA VAL A 124 -3.74 9.44 0.96
C VAL A 124 -4.59 8.18 0.77
N ALA A 125 -4.26 7.11 1.49
CA ALA A 125 -5.03 5.88 1.49
C ALA A 125 -6.15 5.97 2.52
N LEU A 126 -7.37 5.73 2.08
CA LEU A 126 -8.60 5.89 2.86
C LEU A 126 -9.29 4.55 3.00
N ALA A 127 -9.86 4.27 4.16
CA ALA A 127 -10.66 3.07 4.37
C ALA A 127 -11.86 3.34 5.28
N PRO A 128 -12.85 2.42 5.32
CA PRO A 128 -13.95 2.47 6.26
C PRO A 128 -13.49 2.60 7.72
N GLY A 129 -14.33 3.20 8.55
CA GLY A 129 -14.08 3.45 9.96
C GLY A 129 -13.23 4.70 10.19
N GLY A 130 -13.17 5.62 9.23
CA GLY A 130 -12.41 6.87 9.35
C GLY A 130 -10.88 6.69 9.24
N VAL A 131 -10.40 5.57 8.68
CA VAL A 131 -8.96 5.31 8.59
C VAL A 131 -8.35 6.12 7.45
N VAL A 132 -7.29 6.86 7.77
CA VAL A 132 -6.51 7.65 6.82
C VAL A 132 -5.03 7.32 7.01
N VAL A 133 -4.35 6.83 5.98
CA VAL A 133 -2.91 6.55 6.02
C VAL A 133 -2.22 7.33 4.92
N VAL A 134 -1.23 8.13 5.31
CA VAL A 134 -0.45 8.97 4.41
C VAL A 134 0.83 8.25 4.02
N PHE A 135 1.14 8.22 2.73
CA PHE A 135 2.38 7.68 2.19
C PHE A 135 3.09 8.71 1.32
N LEU A 136 4.40 8.57 1.22
CA LEU A 136 5.12 9.02 0.03
C LEU A 136 5.31 7.81 -0.88
N GLY A 137 4.97 7.99 -2.16
CA GLY A 137 4.93 6.94 -3.18
C GLY A 137 5.77 7.26 -4.42
N GLY A 138 5.78 6.32 -5.36
CA GLY A 138 6.67 6.30 -6.52
C GLY A 138 7.03 4.86 -6.90
N SER A 139 8.27 4.61 -7.34
CA SER A 139 8.77 3.22 -7.48
C SER A 139 9.01 2.55 -6.13
N ASP A 140 9.12 3.34 -5.07
CA ASP A 140 9.15 2.92 -3.68
C ASP A 140 8.02 3.61 -2.92
N ARG A 141 7.57 3.04 -1.80
CA ARG A 141 6.44 3.61 -1.04
C ARG A 141 6.62 3.38 0.46
N ILE A 142 6.57 4.46 1.22
CA ILE A 142 6.75 4.42 2.68
C ILE A 142 5.58 5.04 3.42
N GLU A 143 5.25 4.47 4.58
CA GLU A 143 4.23 5.04 5.46
C GLU A 143 4.78 6.27 6.18
N ILE A 144 4.06 7.38 6.11
CA ILE A 144 4.35 8.61 6.84
C ILE A 144 3.63 8.63 8.18
N CYS A 145 2.32 8.47 8.18
CA CYS A 145 1.52 8.41 9.39
C CYS A 145 0.13 7.81 9.14
N ARG A 146 -0.44 7.22 10.20
CA ARG A 146 -1.87 6.90 10.31
C ARG A 146 -2.58 8.02 11.08
N LEU A 147 -3.72 8.45 10.56
CA LEU A 147 -4.64 9.40 11.16
C LEU A 147 -6.01 8.74 11.34
N GLN A 148 -6.87 9.39 12.12
CA GLN A 148 -8.22 8.94 12.38
C GLN A 148 -9.20 10.09 12.11
N ALA A 149 -9.94 9.97 11.02
CA ALA A 149 -11.05 10.85 10.71
C ALA A 149 -12.24 10.57 11.62
N LYS A 150 -13.05 11.60 11.85
CA LYS A 150 -14.27 11.53 12.64
C LYS A 150 -15.46 11.53 11.70
N GLU A 151 -16.50 10.81 12.07
CA GLU A 151 -17.78 10.86 11.37
C GLU A 151 -18.26 12.31 11.29
N THR A 152 -18.75 12.70 10.11
CA THR A 152 -19.28 14.03 9.85
C THR A 152 -20.54 13.92 8.98
N TYR A 153 -21.19 15.05 8.76
CA TYR A 153 -22.35 15.15 7.90
C TYR A 153 -22.05 16.07 6.71
N VAL A 154 -22.42 15.61 5.52
CA VAL A 154 -22.38 16.38 4.27
C VAL A 154 -23.74 16.22 3.62
N LYS A 155 -24.38 17.33 3.23
CA LYS A 155 -25.66 17.25 2.52
C LYS A 155 -25.45 16.61 1.15
N VAL A 156 -26.43 15.83 0.72
CA VAL A 156 -26.43 15.17 -0.60
C VAL A 156 -26.17 16.19 -1.73
N ASP A 157 -26.85 17.34 -1.68
CA ASP A 157 -26.72 18.43 -2.65
C ASP A 157 -25.35 19.12 -2.64
N ASP A 158 -24.63 19.06 -1.51
CA ASP A 158 -23.28 19.61 -1.38
C ASP A 158 -22.24 18.59 -1.93
N PHE A 159 -22.55 17.29 -1.93
CA PHE A 159 -21.64 16.25 -2.39
C PHE A 159 -21.66 16.00 -3.91
N TYR A 160 -22.83 16.06 -4.55
CA TYR A 160 -22.97 15.90 -6.00
C TYR A 160 -24.22 16.58 -6.54
N GLN A 161 -24.30 16.66 -7.88
CA GLN A 161 -25.49 17.15 -8.55
C GLN A 161 -26.67 16.18 -8.37
N ASN A 162 -27.50 16.47 -7.38
CA ASN A 162 -28.64 15.65 -6.99
C ASN A 162 -29.88 15.92 -7.87
N ALA A 163 -29.82 15.52 -9.14
CA ALA A 163 -30.91 15.79 -10.10
C ALA A 163 -32.25 15.12 -9.72
N ASP A 164 -32.19 13.97 -9.05
CA ASP A 164 -33.36 13.18 -8.67
C ASP A 164 -33.94 13.58 -7.30
N ASN A 165 -33.38 14.61 -6.64
CA ASN A 165 -33.71 15.03 -5.28
C ASN A 165 -33.69 13.85 -4.29
N GLU A 166 -32.67 12.97 -4.42
CA GLU A 166 -32.47 11.87 -3.48
C GLU A 166 -32.29 12.44 -2.07
N ASN A 167 -33.02 11.87 -1.12
CA ASN A 167 -32.71 12.07 0.28
C ASN A 167 -31.46 11.26 0.67
N GLU A 168 -30.95 11.49 1.87
CA GLU A 168 -29.73 10.83 2.37
C GLU A 168 -29.80 9.29 2.34
N GLU A 169 -30.95 8.73 2.74
CA GLU A 169 -31.15 7.27 2.72
C GLU A 169 -31.13 6.73 1.29
N GLN A 170 -31.79 7.41 0.35
CA GLN A 170 -31.82 7.03 -1.06
C GLN A 170 -30.41 7.10 -1.66
N PHE A 171 -29.71 8.22 -1.47
CA PHE A 171 -28.32 8.40 -1.90
C PHE A 171 -27.44 7.25 -1.43
N PHE A 172 -27.42 6.97 -0.13
CA PHE A 172 -26.56 5.92 0.41
C PHE A 172 -26.98 4.52 -0.02
N ASN A 173 -28.29 4.25 -0.17
CA ASN A 173 -28.76 2.95 -0.66
C ASN A 173 -28.40 2.73 -2.14
N SER A 174 -28.53 3.76 -2.97
CA SER A 174 -28.15 3.74 -4.39
C SER A 174 -26.65 3.52 -4.54
N TRP A 175 -25.83 4.35 -3.88
CA TRP A 175 -24.37 4.27 -3.99
C TRP A 175 -23.78 3.02 -3.33
N PHE A 176 -24.35 2.51 -2.24
CA PHE A 176 -23.93 1.22 -1.68
C PHE A 176 -24.06 0.10 -2.72
N LYS A 177 -25.16 0.05 -3.49
CA LYS A 177 -25.37 -0.96 -4.54
C LYS A 177 -24.44 -0.77 -5.74
N ILE A 178 -24.10 0.47 -6.07
CA ILE A 178 -23.24 0.81 -7.21
C ILE A 178 -21.76 0.55 -6.88
N ALA A 179 -21.32 0.97 -5.69
CA ALA A 179 -19.92 0.95 -5.30
C ALA A 179 -19.47 -0.42 -4.74
N ILE A 180 -20.36 -1.13 -4.04
CA ILE A 180 -20.01 -2.38 -3.35
C ILE A 180 -20.48 -3.59 -4.17
N ALA A 181 -19.56 -4.49 -4.50
CA ALA A 181 -19.89 -5.73 -5.22
C ALA A 181 -20.83 -6.65 -4.41
N ASP A 182 -21.71 -7.40 -5.07
CA ASP A 182 -22.76 -8.22 -4.41
C ASP A 182 -22.23 -9.23 -3.39
N ASN A 183 -21.07 -9.83 -3.67
CA ASN A 183 -20.40 -10.75 -2.74
C ASN A 183 -19.96 -10.02 -1.47
N ILE A 184 -19.42 -8.80 -1.59
CA ILE A 184 -19.02 -7.96 -0.46
C ILE A 184 -20.25 -7.45 0.29
N GLN A 185 -21.33 -7.05 -0.41
CA GLN A 185 -22.58 -6.68 0.26
C GLN A 185 -23.13 -7.83 1.12
N THR A 186 -23.03 -9.07 0.62
CA THR A 186 -23.44 -10.27 1.36
C THR A 186 -22.56 -10.49 2.58
N GLN A 187 -21.24 -10.34 2.45
CA GLN A 187 -20.30 -10.44 3.57
C GLN A 187 -20.55 -9.37 4.63
N ILE A 188 -20.79 -8.11 4.23
CA ILE A 188 -21.12 -7.02 5.15
C ILE A 188 -22.40 -7.33 5.94
N LYS A 189 -23.42 -7.89 5.28
CA LYS A 189 -24.67 -8.28 5.96
C LYS A 189 -24.47 -9.43 6.97
N GLN A 190 -23.56 -10.35 6.68
CA GLN A 190 -23.31 -11.53 7.52
C GLN A 190 -22.35 -11.24 8.68
N ASN A 191 -21.28 -10.52 8.40
CA ASN A 191 -20.11 -10.40 9.28
C ASN A 191 -19.80 -8.95 9.69
N GLY A 192 -20.49 -7.97 9.11
CA GLY A 192 -20.16 -6.56 9.25
C GLY A 192 -18.95 -6.14 8.40
N ILE A 193 -18.56 -4.87 8.55
CA ILE A 193 -17.39 -4.30 7.89
C ILE A 193 -16.15 -4.62 8.75
N PRO A 194 -15.05 -5.11 8.15
CA PRO A 194 -13.87 -5.54 8.90
C PRO A 194 -12.99 -4.34 9.29
N TYR A 195 -13.49 -3.42 10.12
CA TYR A 195 -12.76 -2.19 10.49
C TYR A 195 -11.36 -2.45 11.07
N SER A 196 -11.18 -3.54 11.82
CA SER A 196 -9.88 -3.88 12.41
C SER A 196 -8.86 -4.43 11.40
N LEU A 197 -9.28 -4.80 10.19
CA LEU A 197 -8.40 -5.37 9.16
C LEU A 197 -7.33 -4.37 8.72
N TRP A 198 -7.70 -3.09 8.62
CA TRP A 198 -6.79 -2.02 8.23
C TRP A 198 -5.63 -1.89 9.22
N ASP A 199 -5.91 -1.98 10.52
CA ASP A 199 -4.90 -1.96 11.58
C ASP A 199 -4.09 -3.26 11.64
N GLN A 200 -4.70 -4.39 11.29
CA GLN A 200 -3.98 -5.66 11.18
C GLN A 200 -2.93 -5.61 10.07
N TYR A 201 -3.20 -4.94 8.95
CA TYR A 201 -2.19 -4.74 7.91
C TYR A 201 -1.01 -3.90 8.39
N LEU A 202 -1.20 -2.97 9.33
CA LEU A 202 -0.12 -2.17 9.91
C LEU A 202 0.76 -2.96 10.90
N LYS A 203 0.33 -4.14 11.35
CA LYS A 203 1.17 -5.01 12.20
C LYS A 203 2.45 -5.36 11.46
N ARG A 204 3.57 -5.31 12.19
CA ARG A 204 4.88 -5.65 11.65
C ARG A 204 5.42 -6.91 12.32
N TYR A 205 6.07 -7.73 11.50
CA TYR A 205 6.69 -8.98 11.88
C TYR A 205 8.14 -8.95 11.42
N ASN A 206 9.02 -9.60 12.19
CA ASN A 206 10.43 -9.67 11.86
C ASN A 206 10.69 -10.90 10.97
N TYR A 207 10.79 -10.72 9.66
CA TYR A 207 10.97 -11.84 8.74
C TYR A 207 11.83 -11.48 7.53
N ARG A 208 12.19 -12.49 6.74
CA ARG A 208 12.83 -12.35 5.43
C ARG A 208 12.36 -13.43 4.47
N PHE A 209 12.60 -13.23 3.17
CA PHE A 209 12.47 -14.29 2.18
C PHE A 209 13.76 -15.12 2.10
N THR A 210 13.62 -16.43 1.98
CA THR A 210 14.73 -17.36 1.78
C THR A 210 14.47 -18.21 0.54
N PHE A 211 15.21 -17.94 -0.52
CA PHE A 211 15.16 -18.74 -1.74
C PHE A 211 15.99 -20.01 -1.61
N GLN A 212 15.40 -21.15 -1.98
CA GLN A 212 16.06 -22.46 -1.98
C GLN A 212 16.15 -22.97 -3.42
N PRO A 213 17.24 -22.67 -4.14
CA PRO A 213 17.34 -23.01 -5.55
C PRO A 213 17.48 -24.52 -5.80
N TYR A 214 17.10 -24.99 -7.00
CA TYR A 214 17.50 -26.32 -7.48
C TYR A 214 18.93 -26.34 -8.02
N ASP A 215 19.35 -25.25 -8.68
CA ASP A 215 20.69 -25.04 -9.22
C ASP A 215 21.34 -23.87 -8.48
N GLU A 216 22.55 -24.05 -7.96
CA GLU A 216 23.30 -23.00 -7.27
C GLU A 216 23.56 -21.74 -8.13
N ASN A 217 23.39 -21.83 -9.44
CA ASN A 217 23.44 -20.69 -10.36
C ASN A 217 22.16 -19.84 -10.40
N ASP A 218 21.05 -20.31 -9.82
CA ASP A 218 19.81 -19.55 -9.65
C ASP A 218 19.94 -18.55 -8.52
N VAL A 219 20.50 -17.39 -8.86
CA VAL A 219 20.66 -16.28 -7.95
C VAL A 219 19.62 -15.22 -8.27
N ILE A 220 18.92 -14.75 -7.25
CA ILE A 220 18.05 -13.59 -7.35
C ILE A 220 18.93 -12.37 -7.66
N VAL A 221 18.69 -11.75 -8.81
CA VAL A 221 19.42 -10.55 -9.24
C VAL A 221 18.75 -9.26 -8.76
N THR A 222 17.43 -9.29 -8.54
CA THR A 222 16.73 -8.23 -7.83
C THR A 222 15.38 -8.73 -7.32
N GLU A 223 14.82 -8.02 -6.35
CA GLU A 223 13.56 -8.33 -5.70
C GLU A 223 12.76 -7.03 -5.53
N THR A 224 11.45 -7.10 -5.77
CA THR A 224 10.53 -5.99 -5.50
C THR A 224 9.40 -6.49 -4.63
N ASP A 225 9.15 -5.78 -3.53
CA ASP A 225 8.21 -6.23 -2.51
C ASP A 225 7.08 -5.23 -2.36
N ARG A 226 5.85 -5.72 -2.29
CA ARG A 226 4.68 -4.95 -1.88
C ARG A 226 4.01 -5.64 -0.71
N TYR A 227 3.65 -4.88 0.31
CA TYR A 227 3.03 -5.38 1.53
C TYR A 227 1.57 -4.93 1.65
N TYR A 228 0.79 -5.61 2.50
CA TYR A 228 -0.64 -5.30 2.68
C TYR A 228 -0.89 -3.93 3.33
N ASN A 229 0.03 -3.40 4.14
CA ASN A 229 -0.06 -2.00 4.59
C ASN A 229 0.16 -0.99 3.45
N GLY A 230 0.58 -1.43 2.27
CA GLY A 230 0.82 -0.60 1.11
C GLY A 230 2.23 -0.02 1.00
N GLU A 231 3.14 -0.33 1.93
CA GLU A 231 4.56 -0.07 1.70
C GLU A 231 5.09 -0.91 0.53
N VAL A 232 6.09 -0.37 -0.14
CA VAL A 232 6.82 -1.04 -1.21
C VAL A 232 8.30 -0.97 -0.85
N THR A 233 9.05 -2.00 -1.23
CA THR A 233 10.51 -1.95 -1.31
C THR A 233 10.90 -2.21 -2.75
N GLY A 234 11.31 -1.15 -3.44
CA GLY A 234 11.73 -1.21 -4.84
C GLY A 234 13.18 -1.67 -5.01
N PHE A 235 13.41 -2.56 -5.98
CA PHE A 235 14.72 -2.88 -6.57
C PHE A 235 15.84 -3.24 -5.57
N LEU A 236 15.61 -4.23 -4.70
CA LEU A 236 16.66 -4.74 -3.82
C LEU A 236 17.83 -5.29 -4.62
N GLN A 237 19.05 -4.95 -4.20
CA GLN A 237 20.27 -5.38 -4.88
C GLN A 237 20.73 -6.77 -4.44
N PRO A 238 21.46 -7.51 -5.31
CA PRO A 238 22.02 -8.82 -4.95
C PRO A 238 22.81 -8.79 -3.64
N GLU A 239 23.57 -7.72 -3.39
CA GLU A 239 24.37 -7.59 -2.17
C GLU A 239 23.47 -7.39 -0.94
N GLU A 240 22.34 -6.69 -1.07
CA GLU A 240 21.36 -6.50 0.01
C GLU A 240 20.62 -7.80 0.31
N ILE A 241 20.20 -8.52 -0.72
CA ILE A 241 19.57 -9.84 -0.62
C ILE A 241 20.56 -10.84 0.03
N ALA A 242 21.83 -10.80 -0.36
CA ALA A 242 22.88 -11.68 0.16
C ALA A 242 23.17 -11.47 1.65
N LYS A 243 22.89 -10.30 2.22
CA LYS A 243 23.00 -10.08 3.68
C LYS A 243 22.00 -10.92 4.47
N LYS A 244 20.88 -11.33 3.85
CA LYS A 244 19.80 -12.10 4.47
C LYS A 244 19.33 -11.48 5.78
N GLU A 245 19.24 -10.15 5.83
CA GLU A 245 18.80 -9.44 7.02
C GLU A 245 17.31 -9.68 7.28
N TYR A 246 16.96 -9.88 8.54
CA TYR A 246 15.56 -9.85 8.95
C TYR A 246 15.07 -8.40 8.99
N LYS A 247 13.88 -8.16 8.44
CA LYS A 247 13.28 -6.84 8.35
C LYS A 247 11.95 -6.84 9.10
N ASN A 248 11.64 -5.71 9.73
CA ASN A 248 10.37 -5.51 10.43
C ASN A 248 9.30 -4.96 9.48
N LEU A 249 8.51 -5.85 8.89
CA LEU A 249 7.65 -5.58 7.74
C LEU A 249 6.21 -6.01 8.00
N SER A 250 5.26 -5.39 7.30
CA SER A 250 3.88 -5.92 7.16
C SER A 250 3.91 -7.25 6.42
N ILE A 251 2.86 -8.07 6.56
CA ILE A 251 2.68 -9.26 5.72
C ILE A 251 2.76 -8.91 4.22
N PRO A 252 3.33 -9.79 3.39
CA PRO A 252 3.50 -9.54 1.97
C PRO A 252 2.16 -9.62 1.24
N TYR A 253 1.98 -8.73 0.27
CA TYR A 253 0.87 -8.75 -0.68
C TYR A 253 1.32 -9.41 -1.99
N ASN A 254 2.39 -8.90 -2.58
CA ASN A 254 2.95 -9.43 -3.83
C ASN A 254 4.44 -9.21 -3.87
N ILE A 255 5.18 -10.22 -4.31
CA ILE A 255 6.64 -10.20 -4.39
C ILE A 255 7.05 -10.65 -5.79
N LYS A 256 8.06 -9.97 -6.35
CA LYS A 256 8.67 -10.37 -7.63
C LYS A 256 10.13 -10.70 -7.40
N PHE A 257 10.49 -11.94 -7.76
CA PHE A 257 11.88 -12.37 -7.78
C PHE A 257 12.36 -12.37 -9.23
N TYR A 258 13.43 -11.61 -9.48
CA TYR A 258 14.08 -11.57 -10.77
C TYR A 258 15.35 -12.42 -10.69
N PHE A 259 15.50 -13.31 -11.66
CA PHE A 259 16.68 -14.14 -11.87
C PHE A 259 17.36 -13.73 -13.18
N LYS A 260 18.53 -14.31 -13.47
CA LYS A 260 19.29 -13.98 -14.69
C LYS A 260 18.52 -14.22 -15.99
N LYS A 261 17.61 -15.20 -16.02
CA LYS A 261 16.93 -15.66 -17.25
C LYS A 261 15.41 -15.53 -17.19
N TYR A 262 14.84 -15.42 -16.01
CA TYR A 262 13.40 -15.41 -15.80
C TYR A 262 13.07 -14.58 -14.57
N PHE A 263 11.80 -14.24 -14.42
CA PHE A 263 11.27 -13.69 -13.17
C PHE A 263 9.97 -14.38 -12.82
N THR A 264 9.62 -14.36 -11.54
CA THR A 264 8.33 -14.84 -11.04
C THR A 264 7.67 -13.78 -10.18
N GLU A 265 6.34 -13.82 -10.16
CA GLU A 265 5.52 -12.98 -9.32
C GLU A 265 4.57 -13.85 -8.48
N ILE A 266 4.58 -13.62 -7.17
CA ILE A 266 3.82 -14.40 -6.19
C ILE A 266 2.93 -13.45 -5.41
N GLU A 267 1.61 -13.69 -5.46
CA GLU A 267 0.61 -12.98 -4.66
C GLU A 267 0.17 -13.83 -3.48
N PHE A 268 0.10 -13.23 -2.30
CA PHE A 268 -0.23 -13.89 -1.04
C PHE A 268 -1.68 -13.61 -0.65
N ASN A 269 -2.27 -14.49 0.15
CA ASN A 269 -3.58 -14.26 0.76
C ASN A 269 -3.43 -13.67 2.17
N ASP A 270 -3.95 -12.46 2.39
CA ASP A 270 -4.00 -11.77 3.69
C ASP A 270 -4.40 -12.68 4.85
N THR A 271 -5.50 -13.42 4.71
CA THR A 271 -6.12 -14.17 5.79
C THR A 271 -5.23 -15.32 6.21
N GLU A 272 -4.66 -16.06 5.26
CA GLU A 272 -3.66 -17.10 5.57
C GLU A 272 -2.42 -16.48 6.20
N MET A 273 -1.90 -15.38 5.64
CA MET A 273 -0.67 -14.75 6.14
C MET A 273 -0.85 -14.21 7.56
N LEU A 274 -1.93 -13.48 7.85
CA LEU A 274 -2.23 -12.98 9.20
C LEU A 274 -2.34 -14.14 10.19
N ASN A 275 -3.07 -15.20 9.85
CA ASN A 275 -3.24 -16.35 10.74
C ASN A 275 -1.91 -17.04 11.02
N VAL A 276 -1.13 -17.37 9.99
CA VAL A 276 0.16 -18.06 10.14
C VAL A 276 1.14 -17.21 10.93
N PHE A 277 1.24 -15.90 10.62
CA PHE A 277 2.17 -15.00 11.30
C PHE A 277 1.76 -14.75 12.75
N ASP A 278 0.48 -14.50 13.03
CA ASP A 278 0.00 -14.33 14.40
C ASP A 278 0.18 -15.62 15.22
N GLU A 279 -0.10 -16.79 14.64
CA GLU A 279 0.09 -18.08 15.32
C GLU A 279 1.57 -18.32 15.67
N LEU A 280 2.48 -18.15 14.70
CA LEU A 280 3.91 -18.35 14.92
C LEU A 280 4.48 -17.31 15.90
N GLN A 281 4.05 -16.06 15.83
CA GLN A 281 4.47 -15.01 16.76
C GLN A 281 4.00 -15.30 18.19
N ASN A 282 2.79 -15.86 18.36
CA ASN A 282 2.25 -16.24 19.67
C ASN A 282 2.97 -17.45 20.26
N LYS A 283 3.29 -18.46 19.43
CA LYS A 283 4.05 -19.66 19.85
C LYS A 283 5.52 -19.34 20.15
N HIS A 284 6.13 -18.46 19.35
CA HIS A 284 7.55 -18.13 19.41
C HIS A 284 7.77 -16.60 19.56
N PRO A 285 7.40 -15.99 20.70
CA PRO A 285 7.48 -14.54 20.85
C PRO A 285 8.88 -13.96 20.62
N GLY A 286 8.96 -12.97 19.72
CA GLY A 286 10.19 -12.24 19.41
C GLY A 286 11.16 -12.99 18.50
N LYS A 287 10.82 -14.22 18.06
CA LYS A 287 11.64 -14.98 17.12
C LYS A 287 11.35 -14.55 15.68
N PRO A 288 12.38 -14.41 14.84
CA PRO A 288 12.19 -14.06 13.44
C PRO A 288 11.65 -15.24 12.63
N MET A 289 11.01 -14.93 11.51
CA MET A 289 10.46 -15.93 10.59
C MET A 289 11.19 -15.92 9.24
N ASP A 290 11.23 -17.07 8.58
CA ASP A 290 11.71 -17.21 7.20
C ASP A 290 10.53 -17.62 6.31
N ILE A 291 10.20 -16.82 5.29
CA ILE A 291 9.35 -17.29 4.20
C ILE A 291 10.24 -18.06 3.24
N LEU A 292 10.11 -19.38 3.24
CA LEU A 292 10.85 -20.27 2.36
C LEU A 292 10.18 -20.29 0.98
N VAL A 293 10.95 -19.97 -0.06
CA VAL A 293 10.52 -19.97 -1.46
C VAL A 293 11.30 -21.05 -2.19
N VAL A 294 10.61 -22.13 -2.54
CA VAL A 294 11.21 -23.32 -3.16
C VAL A 294 10.61 -23.49 -4.56
N PRO A 295 11.40 -23.38 -5.65
CA PRO A 295 10.89 -23.67 -6.98
C PRO A 295 10.41 -25.12 -7.06
N THR A 296 9.51 -25.40 -7.98
CA THR A 296 9.12 -26.77 -8.38
C THR A 296 9.86 -27.19 -9.64
N PHE A 297 9.85 -28.49 -9.96
CA PHE A 297 10.57 -29.04 -11.12
C PHE A 297 10.28 -28.22 -12.40
N MET A 298 11.34 -27.84 -13.12
CA MET A 298 11.33 -26.95 -14.29
C MET A 298 10.91 -25.48 -14.02
N TYR A 299 10.88 -25.03 -12.76
CA TYR A 299 10.57 -23.64 -12.38
C TYR A 299 9.21 -23.16 -12.87
N ASN A 300 8.23 -24.05 -13.03
CA ASN A 300 6.88 -23.67 -13.50
C ASN A 300 6.00 -23.13 -12.37
N ASP A 301 6.35 -23.41 -11.12
CA ASP A 301 5.60 -23.05 -9.92
C ASP A 301 6.55 -23.01 -8.72
N PHE A 302 6.08 -22.52 -7.57
CA PHE A 302 6.83 -22.40 -6.32
C PHE A 302 6.02 -22.97 -5.15
N LYS A 303 6.70 -23.65 -4.25
CA LYS A 303 6.17 -24.03 -2.94
C LYS A 303 6.63 -23.02 -1.90
N LEU A 304 5.68 -22.53 -1.11
CA LEU A 304 5.95 -21.58 -0.04
C LEU A 304 5.62 -22.17 1.32
N SER A 305 6.42 -21.81 2.31
CA SER A 305 6.17 -22.12 3.71
C SER A 305 6.77 -21.04 4.61
N VAL A 306 6.24 -20.90 5.81
CA VAL A 306 6.78 -20.00 6.83
C VAL A 306 7.44 -20.84 7.90
N LYS A 307 8.71 -20.57 8.17
CA LYS A 307 9.48 -21.24 9.21
C LYS A 307 9.73 -20.30 10.37
N CYS A 308 9.53 -20.78 11.59
CA CYS A 308 9.96 -20.11 12.82
C CYS A 308 10.59 -21.17 13.73
N GLU A 309 11.86 -20.98 14.11
CA GLU A 309 12.65 -22.00 14.81
C GLU A 309 12.62 -23.35 14.08
N ASP A 310 12.05 -24.40 14.69
CA ASP A 310 11.92 -25.74 14.09
C ASP A 310 10.53 -25.98 13.46
N GLU A 311 9.59 -25.06 13.65
CA GLU A 311 8.22 -25.16 13.12
C GLU A 311 8.18 -24.64 11.67
N ILE A 312 7.58 -25.43 10.78
CA ILE A 312 7.38 -25.07 9.37
C ILE A 312 5.90 -25.22 9.05
N VAL A 313 5.29 -24.12 8.61
CA VAL A 313 3.88 -24.06 8.21
C VAL A 313 3.80 -23.87 6.69
N PRO A 314 3.38 -24.90 5.92
CA PRO A 314 3.15 -24.75 4.49
C PRO A 314 2.05 -23.72 4.21
N LEU A 315 2.27 -22.85 3.22
CA LEU A 315 1.23 -21.98 2.71
C LEU A 315 0.39 -22.74 1.69
N THR A 316 -0.91 -22.47 1.64
CA THR A 316 -1.88 -23.13 0.77
C THR A 316 -2.70 -22.16 -0.07
N LYS A 317 -2.71 -20.87 0.32
CA LYS A 317 -3.45 -19.79 -0.32
C LYS A 317 -2.47 -18.72 -0.80
N TYR A 318 -1.82 -19.02 -1.91
CA TYR A 318 -1.04 -18.06 -2.68
C TYR A 318 -1.24 -18.32 -4.17
N LYS A 319 -0.85 -17.35 -5.00
CA LYS A 319 -0.93 -17.46 -6.45
C LYS A 319 0.40 -17.08 -7.07
N VAL A 320 1.09 -18.05 -7.67
CA VAL A 320 2.16 -17.77 -8.63
C VAL A 320 1.49 -17.26 -9.89
N LYS A 321 1.63 -15.96 -10.17
CA LYS A 321 0.99 -15.29 -11.33
C LYS A 321 1.59 -15.77 -12.64
N GLY A 322 2.87 -16.11 -12.61
CA GLY A 322 3.58 -16.68 -13.74
C GLY A 322 5.07 -16.77 -13.49
N VAL A 323 5.71 -17.46 -14.43
CA VAL A 323 7.16 -17.48 -14.59
C VAL A 323 7.42 -17.09 -16.03
N TRP A 324 8.12 -15.98 -16.21
CA TRP A 324 8.33 -15.37 -17.51
C TRP A 324 9.81 -15.19 -17.79
N GLY A 325 10.21 -15.38 -19.04
CA GLY A 325 11.61 -15.38 -19.44
C GLY A 325 12.16 -16.81 -19.56
N GLY A 326 13.01 -17.00 -20.56
CA GLY A 326 13.53 -18.28 -21.02
C GLY A 326 14.25 -18.11 -22.34
#